data_AF-A0A0D8Y9A7-F1
#
_entry.id   AF-A0A0D8Y9A7-F1
#
_cell.length_a   1.000
_cell.length_b   1.000
_cell.length_c   1.000
_cell.angle_alpha   90.00
_cell.angle_beta   90.00
_cell.angle_gamma   90.00
#
_symmetry.space_group_name_H-M   'P 1'
#
loop_
_entity.id
_entity.type
_entity.pdbx_description
1 polymer ?
#
loop_
_entity_poly.entity_id
_entity_poly.type
_entity_poly.pdbx_seq_one_letter_code
_entity_poly.pdbx_strand_id
1 'polypeptide(L)'
;MRQAGMPPKSVKLNGGAASHVASADDFSYADLDLIFPMEVENSDSFDKVSGEDDRWSLFSLHNDFGRCIELKFVDKMRRQFEFSVDSFQITLDSLLDDFNAPEPKVYIESMFGDVHQAMAHLHERLIDTRRPEEIRGGGLLKYCHLLTRGYKAARPSKCRQLERYMCSRFFIDFPDVVSQEQKLRNYLDNHFGLNNDQVRAHIRLVIMYYR
;
A
#
# COMPACT_ATOMS: atom_id res chain seq x y z
N MET A 1 11.47 21.26 -7.32
CA MET A 1 12.43 20.13 -7.35
C MET A 1 13.54 20.35 -8.38
N ARG A 2 13.27 20.33 -9.70
CA ARG A 2 14.30 20.61 -10.72
C ARG A 2 15.01 21.96 -10.53
N GLN A 3 14.25 23.04 -10.31
CA GLN A 3 14.80 24.38 -10.03
C GLN A 3 15.57 24.47 -8.71
N ALA A 4 15.31 23.56 -7.77
CA ALA A 4 15.98 23.50 -6.48
C ALA A 4 17.21 22.57 -6.51
N GLY A 5 17.64 22.09 -7.68
CA GLY A 5 18.79 21.18 -7.82
C GLY A 5 18.55 19.75 -7.33
N MET A 6 17.29 19.39 -7.02
CA MET A 6 16.92 18.07 -6.49
C MET A 6 15.88 17.40 -7.40
N PRO A 7 16.20 17.07 -8.66
CA PRO A 7 15.27 16.39 -9.54
C PRO A 7 15.03 14.93 -9.09
N PRO A 8 13.78 14.44 -9.13
CA PRO A 8 13.56 13.00 -8.99
C PRO A 8 14.10 12.24 -10.19
N LYS A 9 14.54 11.00 -9.95
CA LYS A 9 15.05 10.06 -10.98
C LYS A 9 13.95 9.59 -11.92
N SER A 10 12.72 9.48 -11.41
CA SER A 10 11.49 9.13 -12.13
C SER A 10 10.27 9.54 -11.30
N VAL A 11 9.08 9.42 -11.87
CA VAL A 11 7.81 9.49 -11.13
C VAL A 11 7.07 8.17 -11.29
N LYS A 12 6.63 7.58 -10.19
CA LYS A 12 5.95 6.28 -10.19
C LYS A 12 4.59 6.36 -9.52
N LEU A 13 3.58 5.73 -10.12
CA LEU A 13 2.31 5.43 -9.46
C LEU A 13 2.48 4.15 -8.63
N ASN A 14 1.95 4.11 -7.41
CA ASN A 14 1.99 2.95 -6.52
C ASN A 14 0.60 2.61 -5.96
N GLY A 15 0.55 1.61 -5.08
CA GLY A 15 -0.59 1.34 -4.22
C GLY A 15 -1.78 0.74 -4.97
N GLY A 16 -2.98 0.99 -4.43
CA GLY A 16 -4.21 0.47 -5.02
C GLY A 16 -4.45 0.99 -6.44
N ALA A 17 -4.03 2.22 -6.74
CA ALA A 17 -4.19 2.83 -8.05
C ALA A 17 -3.32 2.13 -9.12
N ALA A 18 -2.07 1.81 -8.81
CA ALA A 18 -1.23 1.02 -9.72
C ALA A 18 -1.83 -0.37 -9.97
N SER A 19 -2.37 -0.99 -8.92
CA SER A 19 -3.03 -2.30 -9.01
C SER A 19 -4.32 -2.25 -9.83
N HIS A 20 -5.10 -1.16 -9.72
CA HIS A 20 -6.27 -0.90 -10.53
C HIS A 20 -5.94 -0.84 -12.02
N VAL A 21 -4.93 -0.03 -12.37
CA VAL A 21 -4.42 0.08 -13.75
C VAL A 21 -3.93 -1.28 -14.27
N ALA A 22 -3.24 -2.05 -13.42
CA ALA A 22 -2.76 -3.38 -13.78
C ALA A 22 -3.89 -4.41 -14.00
N SER A 23 -4.97 -4.34 -13.20
CA SER A 23 -6.10 -5.29 -13.27
C SER A 23 -7.17 -4.95 -14.31
N ALA A 24 -7.10 -3.78 -14.97
CA ALA A 24 -8.15 -3.27 -15.85
C ALA A 24 -9.55 -3.28 -15.19
N ASP A 25 -9.68 -2.54 -14.07
CA ASP A 25 -10.93 -2.17 -13.35
C ASP A 25 -11.44 -3.06 -12.19
N ASP A 26 -10.73 -4.13 -11.79
CA ASP A 26 -11.21 -5.01 -10.71
C ASP A 26 -10.78 -4.60 -9.29
N PHE A 27 -9.84 -3.66 -9.17
CA PHE A 27 -9.29 -3.22 -7.88
C PHE A 27 -9.69 -1.77 -7.55
N SER A 28 -10.49 -1.53 -6.51
CA SER A 28 -10.77 -0.15 -6.09
C SER A 28 -9.59 0.44 -5.30
N TYR A 29 -9.40 1.75 -5.40
CA TYR A 29 -8.41 2.50 -4.61
C TYR A 29 -9.06 3.74 -3.98
N ALA A 30 -8.63 4.07 -2.76
CA ALA A 30 -9.07 5.29 -2.06
C ALA A 30 -8.07 6.44 -2.27
N ASP A 31 -6.80 6.08 -2.43
CA ASP A 31 -5.67 7.01 -2.42
C ASP A 31 -4.87 6.92 -3.73
N LEU A 32 -4.29 8.05 -4.13
CA LEU A 32 -3.31 8.13 -5.21
C LEU A 32 -1.92 8.24 -4.60
N ASP A 33 -1.14 7.17 -4.70
CA ASP A 33 0.23 7.11 -4.22
C ASP A 33 1.21 7.42 -5.34
N LEU A 34 1.96 8.52 -5.22
CA LEU A 34 3.06 8.87 -6.11
C LEU A 34 4.40 8.74 -5.39
N ILE A 35 5.32 7.99 -6.00
CA ILE A 35 6.70 7.85 -5.54
C ILE A 35 7.63 8.65 -6.46
N PHE A 36 8.51 9.43 -5.84
CA PHE A 36 9.56 10.22 -6.46
C PHE A 36 10.91 9.68 -5.96
N PRO A 37 11.51 8.69 -6.64
CA PRO A 37 12.83 8.20 -6.25
C PRO A 37 13.86 9.31 -6.43
N MET A 38 14.59 9.67 -5.39
CA MET A 38 15.55 10.77 -5.43
C MET A 38 16.65 10.62 -4.39
N GLU A 39 17.80 11.21 -4.63
CA GLU A 39 18.86 11.28 -3.62
C GLU A 39 18.51 12.37 -2.62
N VAL A 40 18.33 11.95 -1.36
CA VAL A 40 18.06 12.86 -0.24
C VAL A 40 19.37 13.04 0.53
N GLU A 41 20.25 13.88 -0.02
CA GLU A 41 21.47 14.33 0.66
C GLU A 41 21.14 15.53 1.57
N ASN A 42 21.40 15.40 2.87
CA ASN A 42 21.47 16.47 3.87
C ASN A 42 20.42 17.61 3.78
N SER A 43 19.17 17.33 3.45
CA SER A 43 18.10 18.33 3.49
C SER A 43 17.44 18.36 4.88
N ASP A 44 17.67 19.43 5.63
CA ASP A 44 17.01 19.72 6.93
C ASP A 44 15.54 20.15 6.78
N SER A 45 14.98 20.12 5.56
CA SER A 45 13.72 20.78 5.21
C SER A 45 12.52 19.85 5.01
N PHE A 46 12.62 18.56 5.35
CA PHE A 46 11.56 17.58 5.14
C PHE A 46 11.25 16.81 6.42
N ASP A 47 9.95 16.57 6.69
CA ASP A 47 9.52 15.59 7.69
C ASP A 47 10.04 14.21 7.24
N LYS A 48 11.17 13.82 7.82
CA LYS A 48 12.05 12.77 7.31
C LYS A 48 11.94 11.55 8.20
N VAL A 49 11.64 10.41 7.61
CA VAL A 49 11.95 9.12 8.22
C VAL A 49 13.39 8.79 7.87
N SER A 50 14.27 8.78 8.86
CA SER A 50 15.69 8.44 8.69
C SER A 50 16.15 7.38 9.69
N GLY A 51 16.38 6.17 9.19
CA GLY A 51 17.07 5.07 9.86
C GLY A 51 18.07 4.41 8.89
N GLU A 52 18.78 3.37 9.33
CA GLU A 52 19.79 2.69 8.50
C GLU A 52 19.23 2.20 7.15
N ASP A 53 17.98 1.69 7.16
CA ASP A 53 17.31 1.11 5.99
C ASP A 53 16.21 2.01 5.38
N ASP A 54 15.86 3.12 6.03
CA ASP A 54 14.73 3.98 5.64
C ASP A 54 15.18 5.43 5.53
N ARG A 55 14.99 6.04 4.36
CA ARG A 55 15.23 7.45 4.08
C ARG A 55 14.21 7.96 3.07
N TRP A 56 13.12 8.51 3.60
CA TRP A 56 12.03 9.03 2.78
C TRP A 56 11.24 10.12 3.51
N SER A 57 10.46 10.88 2.75
CA SER A 57 9.49 11.86 3.25
C SER A 57 8.15 11.66 2.56
N LEU A 58 7.05 11.97 3.26
CA LEU A 58 5.68 11.79 2.78
C LEU A 58 4.87 13.06 3.03
N PHE A 59 4.17 13.52 2.00
CA PHE A 59 3.17 14.57 2.10
C PHE A 59 1.82 14.00 1.67
N SER A 60 0.80 14.19 2.51
CA SER A 60 -0.55 13.69 2.25
C SER A 60 -1.51 14.86 2.07
N LEU A 61 -2.12 14.95 0.89
CA LEU A 61 -3.10 15.97 0.52
C LEU A 61 -4.49 15.33 0.54
N HIS A 62 -5.34 15.77 1.45
CA HIS A 62 -6.70 15.23 1.60
C HIS A 62 -7.70 16.16 0.94
N ASN A 63 -8.75 15.60 0.35
CA ASN A 63 -9.92 16.37 -0.05
C ASN A 63 -11.12 16.13 0.89
N ASP A 64 -12.15 16.96 0.77
CA ASP A 64 -13.36 16.89 1.59
C ASP A 64 -14.21 15.62 1.32
N PHE A 65 -13.84 14.83 0.31
CA PHE A 65 -14.49 13.58 -0.07
C PHE A 65 -13.78 12.34 0.47
N GLY A 66 -12.80 12.52 1.36
CA GLY A 66 -12.06 11.41 1.99
C GLY A 66 -11.05 10.72 1.08
N ARG A 67 -10.69 11.32 -0.07
CA ARG A 67 -9.60 10.83 -0.92
C ARG A 67 -8.30 11.52 -0.56
N CYS A 68 -7.21 10.76 -0.59
CA CYS A 68 -5.87 11.26 -0.33
C CYS A 68 -4.97 11.15 -1.57
N ILE A 69 -4.14 12.17 -1.79
CA ILE A 69 -2.97 12.07 -2.67
C ILE A 69 -1.74 12.05 -1.79
N GLU A 70 -0.96 10.98 -1.88
CA GLU A 70 0.30 10.80 -1.16
C GLU A 70 1.48 11.04 -2.09
N LEU A 71 2.34 11.99 -1.72
CA LEU A 71 3.60 12.29 -2.42
C LEU A 71 4.77 11.76 -1.58
N LYS A 72 5.39 10.68 -2.04
CA LYS A 72 6.49 9.97 -1.35
C LYS A 72 7.82 10.27 -2.03
N PHE A 73 8.71 10.95 -1.34
CA PHE A 73 10.08 11.24 -1.80
C PHE A 73 11.04 10.22 -1.19
N VAL A 74 11.63 9.35 -2.01
CA VAL A 74 12.27 8.12 -1.54
C VAL A 74 13.72 8.02 -1.99
N ASP A 75 14.65 7.98 -1.03
CA ASP A 75 16.04 7.52 -1.26
C ASP A 75 16.15 6.03 -0.95
N LYS A 76 15.76 5.64 0.28
CA LYS A 76 15.69 4.25 0.71
C LYS A 76 14.35 3.97 1.37
N MET A 77 13.73 2.85 1.06
CA MET A 77 12.51 2.41 1.73
C MET A 77 12.56 0.90 1.88
N ARG A 78 12.55 0.46 3.13
CA ARG A 78 12.63 -0.98 3.44
C ARG A 78 11.36 -1.71 3.03
N ARG A 79 10.21 -1.09 3.31
CA ARG A 79 8.86 -1.66 3.14
C ARG A 79 8.17 -1.04 1.94
N GLN A 80 8.24 -1.70 0.79
CA GLN A 80 7.70 -1.17 -0.45
C GLN A 80 6.36 -1.81 -0.86
N PHE A 81 5.93 -2.87 -0.17
CA PHE A 81 4.66 -3.56 -0.38
C PHE A 81 4.26 -4.35 0.87
N GLU A 82 2.98 -4.74 0.97
CA GLU A 82 2.50 -5.65 2.02
C GLU A 82 2.17 -7.04 1.47
N PHE A 83 1.42 -7.09 0.36
CA PHE A 83 1.06 -8.29 -0.38
C PHE A 83 1.46 -8.18 -1.86
N SER A 84 1.41 -9.28 -2.60
CA SER A 84 1.72 -9.27 -4.03
C SER A 84 0.79 -8.37 -4.82
N VAL A 85 -0.49 -8.30 -4.42
CA VAL A 85 -1.56 -7.62 -5.15
C VAL A 85 -1.51 -6.11 -5.07
N ASP A 86 -0.73 -5.55 -4.15
CA ASP A 86 -0.50 -4.10 -3.97
C ASP A 86 0.97 -3.70 -4.19
N SER A 87 1.74 -4.56 -4.85
CA SER A 87 3.18 -4.39 -5.00
C SER A 87 3.61 -3.67 -6.27
N PHE A 88 2.66 -3.24 -7.09
CA PHE A 88 2.93 -2.69 -8.41
C PHE A 88 3.38 -1.23 -8.34
N GLN A 89 4.45 -0.93 -9.07
CA GLN A 89 4.85 0.44 -9.37
C GLN A 89 4.85 0.66 -10.88
N ILE A 90 4.22 1.74 -11.34
CA ILE A 90 4.14 2.09 -12.76
C ILE A 90 4.93 3.38 -12.98
N THR A 91 5.98 3.31 -13.79
CA THR A 91 6.78 4.49 -14.16
C THR A 91 6.00 5.36 -15.15
N LEU A 92 5.84 6.64 -14.80
CA LEU A 92 5.00 7.61 -15.51
C LEU A 92 5.78 8.53 -16.45
N ASP A 93 7.12 8.47 -16.46
CA ASP A 93 7.97 9.44 -17.16
C ASP A 93 7.57 9.63 -18.63
N SER A 94 7.34 8.54 -19.38
CA SER A 94 6.92 8.61 -20.79
C SER A 94 5.56 9.29 -21.00
N LEU A 95 4.65 9.21 -20.02
CA LEU A 95 3.37 9.90 -20.04
C LEU A 95 3.53 11.39 -19.69
N LEU A 96 4.45 11.71 -18.78
CA LEU A 96 4.74 13.09 -18.39
C LEU A 96 5.48 13.87 -19.48
N ASP A 97 6.30 13.19 -20.28
CA ASP A 97 7.04 13.79 -21.40
C ASP A 97 6.10 14.13 -22.58
N ASP A 98 5.12 13.29 -22.88
CA ASP A 98 4.08 13.56 -23.90
C ASP A 98 2.73 12.97 -23.49
N PHE A 99 1.90 13.80 -22.85
CA PHE A 99 0.54 13.43 -22.43
C PHE A 99 -0.41 13.14 -23.60
N ASN A 100 -0.09 13.60 -24.81
CA ASN A 100 -0.93 13.42 -25.99
C ASN A 100 -0.44 12.29 -26.89
N ALA A 101 0.58 11.55 -26.46
CA ALA A 101 1.03 10.36 -27.18
C ALA A 101 -0.15 9.38 -27.33
N PRO A 102 -0.45 8.90 -28.55
CA PRO A 102 -1.61 8.03 -28.77
C PRO A 102 -1.48 6.66 -28.09
N GLU A 103 -0.24 6.19 -27.86
CA GLU A 103 0.07 4.93 -27.18
C GLU A 103 1.29 5.10 -26.26
N PRO A 104 1.13 5.74 -25.08
CA PRO A 104 2.23 5.94 -24.15
C PRO A 104 2.67 4.58 -23.61
N LYS A 105 3.94 4.24 -23.83
CA LYS A 105 4.53 3.03 -23.24
C LYS A 105 4.81 3.27 -21.77
N VAL A 106 4.10 2.54 -20.92
CA VAL A 106 4.34 2.52 -19.47
C VAL A 106 5.05 1.24 -19.07
N TYR A 107 5.93 1.34 -18.08
CA TYR A 107 6.64 0.20 -17.51
C TYR A 107 6.07 -0.11 -16.14
N ILE A 108 5.71 -1.37 -15.91
CA ILE A 108 5.24 -1.87 -14.63
C ILE A 108 6.29 -2.80 -14.02
N GLU A 109 6.55 -2.63 -12.74
CA GLU A 109 7.36 -3.53 -11.95
C GLU A 109 6.61 -3.95 -10.69
N SER A 110 7.04 -5.06 -10.08
CA SER A 110 6.48 -5.55 -8.83
C SER A 110 7.56 -5.59 -7.75
N MET A 111 7.31 -4.86 -6.66
CA MET A 111 8.15 -4.91 -5.47
C MET A 111 8.03 -6.26 -4.75
N PHE A 112 6.99 -7.03 -5.05
CA PHE A 112 6.88 -8.41 -4.63
C PHE A 112 7.90 -9.29 -5.34
N GLY A 113 8.48 -8.89 -6.48
CA GLY A 113 9.52 -9.60 -7.21
C GLY A 113 9.12 -9.90 -8.66
N ASP A 114 8.66 -11.13 -8.90
CA ASP A 114 8.20 -11.53 -10.23
C ASP A 114 6.86 -10.84 -10.54
N VAL A 115 6.87 -9.93 -11.51
CA VAL A 115 5.70 -9.16 -11.92
C VAL A 115 4.61 -10.06 -12.52
N HIS A 116 4.96 -11.10 -13.27
CA HIS A 116 3.98 -12.01 -13.85
C HIS A 116 3.28 -12.83 -12.76
N GLN A 117 4.04 -13.26 -11.74
CA GLN A 117 3.45 -13.93 -10.59
C GLN A 117 2.51 -13.00 -9.81
N ALA A 118 2.92 -11.74 -9.57
CA ALA A 118 2.08 -10.76 -8.89
C ALA A 118 0.79 -10.47 -9.67
N MET A 119 0.88 -10.36 -11.01
CA MET A 119 -0.28 -10.21 -11.89
C MET A 119 -1.22 -11.43 -11.83
N ALA A 120 -0.67 -12.65 -11.85
CA ALA A 120 -1.46 -13.86 -11.67
C ALA A 120 -2.19 -13.87 -10.32
N HIS A 121 -1.51 -13.49 -9.24
CA HIS A 121 -2.15 -13.34 -7.93
C HIS A 121 -3.26 -12.28 -7.94
N LEU A 122 -3.06 -11.15 -8.63
CA LEU A 122 -4.09 -10.12 -8.75
C LEU A 122 -5.33 -10.63 -9.49
N HIS A 123 -5.15 -11.32 -10.62
CA HIS A 123 -6.22 -11.86 -11.46
C HIS A 123 -6.98 -13.01 -10.77
N GLU A 124 -6.26 -13.91 -10.10
CA GLU A 124 -6.84 -15.07 -9.42
C GLU A 124 -7.31 -14.77 -7.99
N ARG A 125 -7.21 -13.50 -7.56
CA ARG A 125 -7.55 -13.01 -6.22
C ARG A 125 -6.82 -13.80 -5.12
N LEU A 126 -5.51 -13.87 -5.23
CA LEU A 126 -4.64 -14.56 -4.29
C LEU A 126 -3.88 -13.58 -3.39
N ILE A 127 -3.88 -13.87 -2.09
CA ILE A 127 -3.09 -13.14 -1.09
C ILE A 127 -1.78 -13.88 -0.88
N ASP A 128 -0.67 -13.22 -1.17
CA ASP A 128 0.65 -13.72 -0.83
C ASP A 128 1.61 -12.60 -0.39
N THR A 129 2.59 -12.97 0.43
CA THR A 129 3.70 -12.07 0.81
C THR A 129 4.99 -12.89 0.94
N ARG A 130 6.12 -12.32 0.52
CA ARG A 130 7.45 -12.94 0.73
C ARG A 130 8.17 -12.40 1.96
N ARG A 131 7.67 -11.30 2.56
CA ARG A 131 8.28 -10.59 3.68
C ARG A 131 7.27 -10.36 4.80
N PRO A 132 6.67 -11.42 5.38
CA PRO A 132 5.69 -11.28 6.45
C PRO A 132 6.23 -10.44 7.62
N GLU A 133 7.53 -10.53 7.92
CA GLU A 133 8.23 -9.77 8.96
C GLU A 133 8.21 -8.25 8.78
N GLU A 134 7.87 -7.78 7.58
CA GLU A 134 7.80 -6.36 7.26
C GLU A 134 6.39 -5.78 7.34
N ILE A 135 5.38 -6.64 7.41
CA ILE A 135 3.99 -6.22 7.59
C ILE A 135 3.85 -5.56 8.97
N ARG A 136 3.32 -4.33 8.98
CA ARG A 136 2.96 -3.60 10.21
C ARG A 136 1.53 -3.94 10.61
N GLY A 137 1.08 -3.46 11.77
CA GLY A 137 -0.24 -3.76 12.33
C GLY A 137 -1.39 -3.48 11.36
N GLY A 138 -1.28 -2.42 10.55
CA GLY A 138 -2.26 -2.09 9.51
C GLY A 138 -2.49 -3.20 8.47
N GLY A 139 -1.50 -4.06 8.23
CA GLY A 139 -1.61 -5.16 7.27
C GLY A 139 -2.66 -6.20 7.65
N LEU A 140 -2.99 -6.37 8.94
CA LEU A 140 -4.11 -7.21 9.36
C LEU A 140 -5.44 -6.70 8.78
N LEU A 141 -5.67 -5.39 8.83
CA LEU A 141 -6.91 -4.78 8.34
C LEU A 141 -7.01 -4.92 6.82
N LYS A 142 -5.90 -4.72 6.11
CA LYS A 142 -5.81 -4.94 4.67
C LYS A 142 -6.04 -6.41 4.29
N TYR A 143 -5.47 -7.35 5.04
CA TYR A 143 -5.72 -8.77 4.86
C TYR A 143 -7.22 -9.10 4.99
N CYS A 144 -7.87 -8.65 6.07
CA CYS A 144 -9.31 -8.81 6.25
C CYS A 144 -10.11 -8.19 5.11
N HIS A 145 -9.74 -6.99 4.65
CA HIS A 145 -10.40 -6.32 3.54
C HIS A 145 -10.29 -7.14 2.23
N LEU A 146 -9.11 -7.68 1.92
CA LEU A 146 -8.91 -8.57 0.78
C LEU A 146 -9.83 -9.81 0.89
N LEU A 147 -9.93 -10.43 2.07
CA LEU A 147 -10.86 -11.55 2.30
C LEU A 147 -12.32 -11.16 2.00
N THR A 148 -12.77 -9.98 2.43
CA THR A 148 -14.15 -9.52 2.13
C THR A 148 -14.41 -9.28 0.64
N ARG A 149 -13.36 -9.15 -0.18
CA ARG A 149 -13.43 -9.03 -1.64
C ARG A 149 -13.28 -10.37 -2.37
N GLY A 150 -13.27 -11.48 -1.62
CA GLY A 150 -13.16 -12.82 -2.16
C GLY A 150 -11.73 -13.26 -2.48
N TYR A 151 -10.72 -12.55 -1.97
CA TYR A 151 -9.35 -13.04 -2.07
C TYR A 151 -9.13 -14.22 -1.12
N LYS A 152 -8.23 -15.12 -1.51
CA LYS A 152 -7.85 -16.31 -0.74
C LYS A 152 -6.35 -16.45 -0.64
N ALA A 153 -5.84 -17.16 0.36
CA ALA A 153 -4.40 -17.37 0.49
C ALA A 153 -3.83 -18.15 -0.71
N ALA A 154 -2.77 -17.63 -1.34
CA ALA A 154 -2.03 -18.33 -2.39
C ALA A 154 -1.41 -19.64 -1.87
N ARG A 155 -1.08 -19.67 -0.57
CA ARG A 155 -0.46 -20.80 0.13
C ARG A 155 -1.28 -21.18 1.37
N PRO A 156 -2.38 -21.95 1.22
CA PRO A 156 -3.29 -22.29 2.33
C PRO A 156 -2.59 -22.91 3.54
N SER A 157 -1.54 -23.70 3.32
CA SER A 157 -0.74 -24.32 4.38
C SER A 157 -0.01 -23.30 5.28
N LYS A 158 0.31 -22.10 4.77
CA LYS A 158 1.00 -21.03 5.51
C LYS A 158 0.06 -19.95 6.05
N CYS A 159 -1.22 -19.97 5.66
CA CYS A 159 -2.21 -18.93 5.96
C CYS A 159 -2.32 -18.64 7.47
N ARG A 160 -2.46 -19.70 8.28
CA ARG A 160 -2.57 -19.56 9.76
C ARG A 160 -1.34 -18.93 10.40
N GLN A 161 -0.14 -19.18 9.87
CA GLN A 161 1.08 -18.58 10.41
C GLN A 161 1.11 -17.08 10.10
N LEU A 162 0.70 -16.70 8.89
CA LEU A 162 0.61 -15.29 8.48
C LEU A 162 -0.43 -14.53 9.30
N GLU A 163 -1.63 -15.10 9.50
CA GLU A 163 -2.68 -14.52 10.34
C GLU A 163 -2.21 -14.27 11.77
N ARG A 164 -1.56 -15.26 12.39
CA ARG A 164 -0.98 -15.10 13.74
C ARG A 164 0.05 -13.99 13.78
N TYR A 165 0.95 -13.92 12.79
CA TYR A 165 1.94 -12.85 12.71
C TYR A 165 1.27 -11.46 12.64
N MET A 166 0.30 -11.28 11.75
CA MET A 166 -0.41 -10.01 11.58
C MET A 166 -1.20 -9.62 12.84
N CYS A 167 -1.83 -10.58 13.52
CA CYS A 167 -2.51 -10.34 14.79
C CYS A 167 -1.54 -9.89 15.88
N SER A 168 -0.43 -10.62 16.07
CA SER A 168 0.61 -10.22 17.04
C SER A 168 1.17 -8.84 16.72
N ARG A 169 1.45 -8.55 15.45
CA ARG A 169 1.95 -7.24 15.02
C ARG A 169 0.94 -6.13 15.27
N PHE A 170 -0.36 -6.36 15.05
CA PHE A 170 -1.42 -5.39 15.32
C PHE A 170 -1.42 -4.97 16.78
N PHE A 171 -1.36 -5.91 17.73
CA PHE A 171 -1.31 -5.58 19.16
C PHE A 171 0.02 -4.95 19.60
N ILE A 172 1.13 -5.26 18.92
CA ILE A 172 2.42 -4.61 19.17
C ILE A 172 2.38 -3.13 18.72
N ASP A 173 1.81 -2.87 17.54
CA ASP A 173 1.77 -1.51 16.98
C ASP A 173 0.65 -0.65 17.59
N PHE A 174 -0.43 -1.27 18.08
CA PHE A 174 -1.58 -0.62 18.74
C PHE A 174 -1.86 -1.29 20.10
N PRO A 175 -1.06 -0.98 21.14
CA PRO A 175 -1.07 -1.73 22.40
C PRO A 175 -2.31 -1.51 23.28
N ASP A 176 -3.00 -0.38 23.12
CA ASP A 176 -4.14 0.01 23.94
C ASP A 176 -5.46 0.04 23.14
N VAL A 177 -6.59 -0.03 23.85
CA VAL A 177 -7.92 -0.09 23.22
C VAL A 177 -8.24 1.18 22.44
N VAL A 178 -7.75 2.34 22.88
CA VAL A 178 -8.05 3.62 22.23
C VAL A 178 -7.34 3.69 20.87
N SER A 179 -6.05 3.33 20.80
CA SER A 179 -5.31 3.28 19.53
C SER A 179 -5.86 2.20 18.59
N GLN A 180 -6.28 1.04 19.11
CA GLN A 180 -6.96 0.00 18.33
C GLN A 180 -8.28 0.53 17.74
N GLU A 181 -9.12 1.16 18.55
CA GLU A 181 -10.41 1.71 18.11
C GLU A 181 -10.22 2.83 17.08
N GLN A 182 -9.30 3.75 17.32
CA GLN A 182 -9.01 4.84 16.40
C GLN A 182 -8.49 4.30 15.06
N LYS A 183 -7.57 3.32 15.09
CA LYS A 183 -7.05 2.73 13.85
C LYS A 183 -8.15 2.03 13.06
N LEU A 184 -9.04 1.31 13.73
CA LEU A 184 -10.18 0.64 13.11
C LEU A 184 -11.17 1.64 12.50
N ARG A 185 -11.55 2.68 13.24
CA ARG A 185 -12.47 3.72 12.75
C ARG A 185 -11.92 4.39 11.51
N ASN A 186 -10.67 4.87 11.55
CA ASN A 186 -10.03 5.51 10.41
C ASN A 186 -9.97 4.57 9.19
N TYR A 187 -9.64 3.30 9.39
CA TYR A 187 -9.61 2.33 8.29
C TYR A 187 -11.00 2.13 7.66
N LEU A 188 -12.03 2.02 8.49
CA LEU A 188 -13.41 1.83 8.04
C LEU A 188 -13.91 3.05 7.26
N ASP A 189 -13.67 4.25 7.77
CA ASP A 189 -14.12 5.49 7.16
C ASP A 189 -13.45 5.70 5.79
N ASN A 190 -12.14 5.42 5.68
CA ASN A 190 -11.39 5.57 4.43
C ASN A 190 -11.74 4.52 3.36
N HIS A 191 -12.07 3.28 3.74
CA HIS A 191 -12.25 2.18 2.77
C HIS A 191 -13.71 1.81 2.48
N PHE A 192 -14.65 2.12 3.38
CA PHE A 192 -16.03 1.66 3.28
C PHE A 192 -17.08 2.77 3.38
N GLY A 193 -16.69 3.99 3.75
CA GLY A 193 -17.62 5.07 4.04
C GLY A 193 -18.62 4.71 5.15
N LEU A 194 -19.76 5.40 5.22
CA LEU A 194 -20.72 5.28 6.32
C LEU A 194 -21.55 3.97 6.33
N ASN A 195 -21.52 3.15 5.26
CA ASN A 195 -22.60 2.17 4.97
C ASN A 195 -22.16 0.70 4.84
N ASN A 196 -21.26 0.18 5.68
CA ASN A 196 -20.86 -1.24 5.56
C ASN A 196 -20.67 -1.99 6.89
N ASP A 197 -21.79 -2.42 7.47
CA ASP A 197 -21.83 -3.15 8.75
C ASP A 197 -21.22 -4.56 8.70
N GLN A 198 -21.21 -5.22 7.54
CA GLN A 198 -20.66 -6.59 7.39
C GLN A 198 -19.14 -6.64 7.61
N VAL A 199 -18.41 -5.64 7.11
CA VAL A 199 -16.95 -5.57 7.25
C VAL A 199 -16.57 -5.22 8.69
N ARG A 200 -17.33 -4.31 9.31
CA ARG A 200 -17.21 -4.00 10.75
C ARG A 200 -17.37 -5.26 11.60
N ALA A 201 -18.35 -6.11 11.29
CA ALA A 201 -18.56 -7.37 11.97
C ALA A 201 -17.42 -8.37 11.73
N HIS A 202 -16.92 -8.49 10.50
CA HIS A 202 -15.84 -9.42 10.17
C HIS A 202 -14.51 -9.03 10.83
N ILE A 203 -14.13 -7.75 10.79
CA ILE A 203 -12.90 -7.27 11.46
C ILE A 203 -12.99 -7.47 12.97
N ARG A 204 -14.16 -7.19 13.59
CA ARG A 204 -14.39 -7.47 15.01
C ARG A 204 -14.25 -8.96 15.34
N LEU A 205 -14.82 -9.84 14.51
CA LEU A 205 -14.71 -11.29 14.68
C LEU A 205 -13.27 -11.78 14.62
N VAL A 206 -12.48 -11.32 13.64
CA VAL A 206 -11.07 -11.71 13.51
C VAL A 206 -10.25 -11.22 14.71
N ILE A 207 -10.45 -9.96 15.14
CA ILE A 207 -9.74 -9.42 16.31
C ILE A 207 -10.13 -10.15 17.60
N MET A 208 -11.42 -10.47 17.78
CA MET A 208 -11.89 -11.23 18.95
C MET A 208 -11.43 -12.68 18.94
N TYR A 209 -11.34 -13.32 17.78
CA TYR A 209 -10.89 -14.71 17.67
C TYR A 209 -9.41 -14.88 18.02
N TYR A 210 -8.60 -13.84 17.83
CA TYR A 210 -7.14 -13.86 18.06
C TYR A 210 -6.69 -13.06 19.30
N ARG A 211 -7.62 -12.57 20.12
CA ARG A 211 -7.36 -12.13 21.51
C ARG A 211 -7.33 -13.33 22.44
#